data_AF-A0AA38IL19-F1
#
_entry.id   AF-A0AA38IL19-F1
#
_cell.length_a   1.000
_cell.length_b   1.000
_cell.length_c   1.000
_cell.angle_alpha   90.00
_cell.angle_beta   90.00
_cell.angle_gamma   90.00
#
_symmetry.space_group_name_H-M   'P 1'
#
loop_
_entity.id
_entity.type
_entity.pdbx_description
1 polymer ?
#
loop_
_entity_poly.entity_id
_entity_poly.type
_entity_poly.pdbx_seq_one_letter_code
_entity_poly.pdbx_strand_id
1 'polypeptide(L)'
;MNFSNSEMTDMVLMYGQALGNSLEARRLYQEAFPERRLPNHKTFANVVQRLRENGKFQPRFSDRGRERTERTLDAEEEILNVVENDPGISIRRLSYRVGVSFECVRLLFMGSHERVGLPNTSKFC
;
A
#
# COMPACT_ATOMS: atom_id res chain seq x y z
N MET A 1 6.09 9.91 4.23
CA MET A 1 5.96 11.37 4.02
C MET A 1 4.47 11.65 3.92
N ASN A 2 3.91 12.38 4.89
CA ASN A 2 2.49 12.71 4.89
C ASN A 2 2.37 14.19 4.50
N PHE A 3 2.31 14.44 3.20
CA PHE A 3 2.04 15.75 2.60
C PHE A 3 0.87 15.56 1.63
N SER A 4 0.04 16.56 1.48
CA SER A 4 -1.00 16.57 0.46
C SER A 4 -0.39 16.64 -0.95
N ASN A 5 -1.15 16.22 -1.97
CA ASN A 5 -0.67 16.34 -3.36
C ASN A 5 -0.41 17.81 -3.72
N SER A 6 -1.17 18.76 -3.18
CA SER A 6 -0.93 20.20 -3.37
C SER A 6 0.45 20.60 -2.83
N GLU A 7 0.74 20.25 -1.58
CA GLU A 7 2.05 20.59 -0.98
C GLU A 7 3.20 19.93 -1.74
N MET A 8 3.02 18.69 -2.22
CA MET A 8 4.04 17.99 -2.99
C MET A 8 4.26 18.63 -4.38
N THR A 9 3.20 19.11 -5.04
CA THR A 9 3.33 19.89 -6.29
C THR A 9 4.12 21.17 -6.04
N ASP A 10 3.80 21.91 -4.99
CA ASP A 10 4.51 23.13 -4.63
C ASP A 10 6.00 22.86 -4.33
N MET A 11 6.32 21.72 -3.70
CA MET A 11 7.71 21.28 -3.52
C MET A 11 8.42 21.04 -4.86
N VAL A 12 7.75 20.42 -5.84
CA VAL A 12 8.34 20.20 -7.17
C VAL A 12 8.62 21.54 -7.87
N LEU A 13 7.69 22.49 -7.79
CA LEU A 13 7.85 23.82 -8.37
C LEU A 13 9.04 24.56 -7.75
N MET A 14 9.14 24.60 -6.42
CA MET A 14 10.26 25.23 -5.71
C MET A 14 11.59 24.54 -6.01
N TYR A 15 11.60 23.21 -6.15
CA TYR A 15 12.79 22.45 -6.51
C TYR A 15 13.25 22.72 -7.94
N GLY A 16 12.31 22.88 -8.88
CA GLY A 16 12.60 23.30 -10.24
C GLY A 16 13.15 24.73 -10.30
N GLN A 17 12.55 25.66 -9.55
CA GLN A 17 13.02 27.04 -9.45
C GLN A 17 14.43 27.14 -8.84
N ALA A 18 14.73 26.27 -7.88
CA ALA A 18 16.06 26.14 -7.29
C ALA A 18 17.07 25.38 -8.17
N LEU A 19 16.75 25.07 -9.43
CA LEU A 19 17.60 24.34 -10.37
C LEU A 19 18.11 23.01 -9.80
N GLY A 20 17.28 22.32 -9.01
CA GLY A 20 17.62 21.05 -8.38
C GLY A 20 18.39 21.16 -7.06
N ASN A 21 18.62 22.36 -6.53
CA ASN A 21 19.22 22.54 -5.20
C ASN A 21 18.16 22.37 -4.10
N SER A 22 18.25 21.29 -3.33
CA SER A 22 17.30 20.97 -2.26
C SER A 22 17.30 21.96 -1.08
N LEU A 23 18.45 22.57 -0.75
CA LEU A 23 18.54 23.54 0.34
C LEU A 23 17.89 24.85 -0.06
N GLU A 24 18.16 25.29 -1.29
CA GLU A 24 17.58 26.51 -1.82
C GLU A 24 16.07 26.36 -2.04
N ALA A 25 15.63 25.20 -2.57
CA ALA A 25 14.21 24.88 -2.71
C ALA A 25 13.47 24.95 -1.36
N ARG A 26 14.11 24.49 -0.29
CA ARG A 26 13.54 24.56 1.06
C ARG A 26 13.39 26.00 1.54
N ARG A 27 14.37 26.86 1.26
CA ARG A 27 14.33 28.28 1.60
C ARG A 27 13.19 28.97 0.84
N LEU A 28 13.13 28.79 -0.48
CA LEU A 28 12.06 29.34 -1.33
C LEU A 28 10.68 28.86 -0.88
N TYR A 29 10.55 27.59 -0.52
CA TYR A 29 9.29 27.04 0.00
C TYR A 29 8.86 27.69 1.32
N GLN A 30 9.81 27.94 2.23
CA GLN A 30 9.52 28.60 3.50
C GLN A 30 9.08 30.07 3.29
N GLU A 31 9.73 30.77 2.35
CA GLU A 31 9.41 32.15 2.01
C GLU A 31 8.04 32.26 1.33
N ALA A 32 7.71 31.34 0.42
CA ALA A 32 6.43 31.33 -0.28
C ALA A 32 5.25 30.86 0.60
N PHE A 33 5.50 29.95 1.55
CA PHE A 33 4.44 29.33 2.37
C PHE A 33 4.78 29.33 3.87
N PRO A 34 4.84 30.52 4.52
CA PRO A 34 5.29 30.65 5.90
C PRO A 34 4.38 29.94 6.92
N GLU A 35 3.10 29.79 6.62
CA GLU A 35 2.11 29.13 7.49
C GLU A 35 2.15 27.59 7.39
N ARG A 36 2.84 27.04 6.39
CA ARG A 36 2.87 25.59 6.16
C ARG A 36 4.02 24.92 6.90
N ARG A 37 3.85 23.62 7.15
CA ARG A 37 4.92 22.80 7.72
C ARG A 37 6.12 22.76 6.77
N LEU A 38 7.27 23.22 7.24
CA LEU A 38 8.51 23.18 6.47
C LEU A 38 9.02 21.74 6.24
N PRO A 39 9.11 21.28 4.99
CA PRO A 39 9.66 19.95 4.68
C PRO A 39 11.18 19.88 4.89
N ASN A 40 11.72 18.67 5.08
CA ASN A 40 13.16 18.46 5.05
C ASN A 40 13.68 18.69 3.63
N HIS A 41 14.86 19.27 3.45
CA HIS A 41 15.48 19.52 2.13
C HIS A 41 15.51 18.26 1.23
N LYS A 42 15.78 17.07 1.79
CA LYS A 42 15.77 15.81 1.02
C LYS A 42 14.40 15.47 0.43
N THR A 43 13.32 15.98 1.02
CA THR A 43 11.94 15.73 0.58
C THR A 43 11.71 16.21 -0.84
N PHE A 44 12.26 17.38 -1.20
CA PHE A 44 12.12 17.99 -2.51
C PHE A 44 12.68 17.07 -3.62
N ALA A 45 13.91 16.59 -3.45
CA ALA A 45 14.53 15.65 -4.37
C ALA A 45 13.78 14.31 -4.42
N ASN A 46 13.38 13.78 -3.25
CA ASN A 46 12.66 12.51 -3.16
C ASN A 46 11.30 12.54 -3.87
N VAL A 47 10.58 13.65 -3.80
CA VAL A 47 9.29 13.82 -4.48
C VAL A 47 9.49 13.77 -6.00
N VAL A 48 10.47 14.50 -6.53
CA VAL A 48 10.80 14.46 -7.97
C VAL A 48 11.28 13.08 -8.40
N GLN A 49 12.12 12.42 -7.60
CA GLN A 49 12.59 11.08 -7.91
C GLN A 49 11.43 10.09 -7.99
N ARG A 50 10.47 10.14 -7.05
CA ARG A 50 9.28 9.29 -7.11
C ARG A 50 8.43 9.55 -8.35
N LEU A 51 8.28 10.81 -8.76
CA LEU A 51 7.57 11.14 -9.99
C LEU A 51 8.27 10.56 -11.21
N ARG A 52 9.61 10.60 -11.25
CA ARG A 52 10.40 10.00 -12.35
C ARG A 52 10.30 8.48 -12.39
N GLU A 53 10.33 7.83 -11.24
CA GLU A 53 10.31 6.36 -11.14
C GLU A 53 8.90 5.78 -11.31
N ASN A 54 7.90 6.40 -10.67
CA ASN A 54 6.58 5.81 -10.49
C ASN A 54 5.43 6.62 -11.11
N GLY A 55 5.70 7.85 -11.58
CA GLY A 55 4.68 8.73 -12.17
C GLY A 55 3.64 9.29 -11.18
N LYS A 56 3.82 9.08 -9.87
CA LYS A 56 2.84 9.46 -8.84
C LYS A 56 3.51 9.90 -7.54
N PHE A 57 2.85 10.79 -6.82
CA PHE A 57 3.34 11.33 -5.55
C PHE A 57 3.30 10.33 -4.40
N GLN A 58 2.21 9.58 -4.28
CA GLN A 58 2.02 8.61 -3.21
C GLN A 58 2.32 7.18 -3.71
N PRO A 59 3.08 6.38 -2.96
CA PRO A 59 3.21 4.96 -3.24
C PRO A 59 1.83 4.28 -3.15
N ARG A 60 1.61 3.21 -3.92
CA ARG A 60 0.37 2.46 -3.83
C ARG A 60 0.35 1.82 -2.43
N PHE A 61 -0.74 1.99 -1.67
CA PHE A 61 -0.87 1.33 -0.37
C PHE A 61 -0.77 -0.21 -0.50
N SER A 62 -1.04 -0.76 -1.69
CA SER A 62 -0.85 -2.19 -2.00
C SER A 62 0.60 -2.66 -1.91
N ASP A 63 1.58 -1.78 -2.14
CA ASP A 63 3.00 -2.15 -2.19
C ASP A 63 3.61 -2.19 -0.77
N ARG A 64 2.81 -1.86 0.26
CA ARG A 64 3.18 -1.97 1.67
C ARG A 64 2.58 -3.19 2.37
N GLY A 65 1.89 -4.06 1.61
CA GLY A 65 1.51 -5.39 2.07
C GLY A 65 2.69 -6.37 1.98
N ARG A 66 2.66 -7.44 2.78
CA ARG A 66 3.60 -8.57 2.64
C ARG A 66 3.56 -9.05 1.19
N GLU A 67 4.72 -9.15 0.54
CA GLU A 67 4.82 -9.68 -0.82
C GLU A 67 4.13 -11.05 -0.87
N ARG A 68 3.21 -11.21 -1.83
CA ARG A 68 2.62 -12.52 -2.12
C ARG A 68 3.71 -13.38 -2.73
N THR A 69 4.22 -14.33 -1.95
CA THR A 69 5.09 -15.38 -2.49
C THR A 69 4.25 -16.38 -3.29
N GLU A 70 4.88 -17.15 -4.20
CA GLU A 70 4.22 -18.25 -4.93
C GLU A 70 3.46 -19.18 -3.97
N ARG A 71 4.08 -19.54 -2.84
CA ARG A 71 3.46 -20.32 -1.76
C ARG A 71 2.17 -19.71 -1.20
N THR A 72 2.04 -18.39 -1.25
CA THR A 72 0.84 -17.66 -0.80
C THR A 72 -0.28 -17.73 -1.82
N LEU A 73 0.06 -17.78 -3.11
CA LEU A 73 -0.91 -17.96 -4.20
C LEU A 73 -1.42 -19.41 -4.24
N ASP A 74 -0.51 -20.38 -4.13
CA ASP A 74 -0.86 -21.82 -4.10
C ASP A 74 -1.81 -22.13 -2.94
N ALA A 75 -1.50 -21.60 -1.74
CA ALA A 75 -2.35 -21.76 -0.57
C ALA A 75 -3.72 -21.06 -0.73
N GLU A 76 -3.77 -19.92 -1.39
CA GLU A 76 -5.04 -19.21 -1.66
C GLU A 76 -5.92 -19.99 -2.64
N GLU A 77 -5.35 -20.52 -3.71
CA GLU A 77 -6.07 -21.34 -4.69
C GLU A 77 -6.59 -22.64 -4.06
N GLU A 78 -5.76 -23.32 -3.26
CA GLU A 78 -6.20 -24.51 -2.53
C GLU A 78 -7.32 -24.19 -1.52
N ILE A 79 -7.21 -23.07 -0.81
CA ILE A 79 -8.26 -22.58 0.09
C ILE A 79 -9.58 -22.36 -0.66
N LEU A 80 -9.53 -21.66 -1.80
CA LEU A 80 -10.71 -21.38 -2.62
C LEU A 80 -11.36 -22.67 -3.13
N ASN A 81 -10.56 -23.60 -3.64
CA ASN A 81 -11.03 -24.90 -4.10
C ASN A 81 -11.73 -25.68 -2.98
N VAL A 82 -11.16 -25.72 -1.78
CA VAL A 82 -11.76 -26.45 -0.66
C VAL A 82 -13.08 -25.82 -0.22
N VAL A 83 -13.17 -24.49 -0.18
CA VAL A 83 -14.40 -23.79 0.24
C VAL A 83 -15.49 -23.84 -0.83
N GLU A 84 -15.13 -23.82 -2.12
CA GLU A 84 -16.10 -24.02 -3.21
C GLU A 84 -16.73 -25.41 -3.13
N ASN A 85 -15.93 -26.43 -2.81
CA ASN A 85 -16.41 -27.81 -2.67
C ASN A 85 -17.14 -28.09 -1.33
N ASP A 86 -16.80 -27.37 -0.26
CA ASP A 86 -17.47 -27.47 1.05
C ASP A 86 -17.60 -26.09 1.71
N PRO A 87 -18.67 -25.34 1.41
CA PRO A 87 -18.88 -24.00 1.96
C PRO A 87 -19.12 -23.97 3.47
N GLY A 88 -19.38 -25.12 4.09
CA GLY A 88 -19.58 -25.26 5.53
C GLY A 88 -18.29 -25.57 6.31
N ILE A 89 -17.15 -25.70 5.61
CA ILE A 89 -15.90 -26.07 6.26
C ILE A 89 -15.45 -25.00 7.26
N SER A 90 -15.20 -25.42 8.51
CA SER A 90 -14.65 -24.50 9.50
C SER A 90 -13.21 -24.06 9.13
N ILE A 91 -12.86 -22.82 9.44
CA ILE A 91 -11.52 -22.26 9.19
C ILE A 91 -10.42 -23.13 9.83
N ARG A 92 -10.68 -23.70 11.02
CA ARG A 92 -9.74 -24.63 11.67
C ARG A 92 -9.52 -25.89 10.84
N ARG A 93 -10.59 -26.50 10.32
CA ARG A 93 -10.48 -27.72 9.49
C ARG A 93 -9.78 -27.43 8.17
N LEU A 94 -10.05 -26.26 7.59
CA LEU A 94 -9.40 -25.78 6.38
C LEU A 94 -7.90 -25.56 6.58
N SER A 95 -7.50 -24.93 7.69
CA SER A 95 -6.09 -24.74 8.08
C SER A 95 -5.32 -26.06 8.15
N TYR A 96 -5.90 -27.10 8.75
CA TYR A 96 -5.27 -28.43 8.78
C TYR A 96 -5.13 -29.07 7.39
N ARG A 97 -6.10 -28.83 6.50
CA ARG A 97 -6.13 -29.44 5.17
C ARG A 97 -5.07 -28.84 4.24
N VAL A 98 -4.96 -27.52 4.24
CA VAL A 98 -4.03 -26.75 3.40
C VAL A 98 -2.63 -26.65 4.04
N GLY A 99 -2.49 -27.02 5.31
CA GLY A 99 -1.19 -26.99 6.01
C GLY A 99 -0.69 -25.57 6.34
N VAL A 100 -1.58 -24.58 6.36
CA VAL A 100 -1.28 -23.19 6.70
C VAL A 100 -1.93 -22.82 8.03
N SER A 101 -1.35 -21.87 8.77
CA SER A 101 -1.90 -21.49 10.08
C SER A 101 -3.30 -20.88 9.95
N PHE A 102 -4.11 -21.04 11.00
CA PHE A 102 -5.44 -20.45 11.10
C PHE A 102 -5.46 -18.95 10.75
N GLU A 103 -4.47 -18.19 11.23
CA GLU A 103 -4.35 -16.76 10.97
C GLU A 103 -4.01 -16.47 9.50
N CYS A 104 -3.20 -17.32 8.84
CA CYS A 104 -2.93 -17.18 7.41
C CYS A 104 -4.20 -17.42 6.58
N VAL A 105 -4.98 -18.46 6.90
CA VAL A 105 -6.26 -18.71 6.21
C VAL A 105 -7.20 -17.51 6.34
N ARG A 106 -7.33 -16.97 7.55
CA ARG A 106 -8.18 -15.81 7.84
C ARG A 106 -7.74 -14.57 7.05
N LEU A 107 -6.44 -14.26 7.02
CA LEU A 107 -5.89 -13.12 6.29
C LEU A 107 -6.03 -13.27 4.77
N LEU A 108 -5.80 -14.47 4.24
CA LEU A 108 -5.99 -14.75 2.81
C LEU A 108 -7.45 -14.59 2.42
N PHE A 109 -8.38 -15.17 3.19
CA PHE A 109 -9.82 -15.02 2.95
C PHE A 109 -10.27 -13.55 2.93
N MET A 110 -9.83 -12.76 3.92
CA MET A 110 -10.19 -11.33 3.98
C MET A 110 -9.60 -10.54 2.80
N GLY A 111 -8.38 -10.86 2.37
CA GLY A 111 -7.74 -10.22 1.21
C GLY A 111 -8.33 -10.61 -0.15
N SER A 112 -8.90 -11.82 -0.28
CA SER A 112 -9.54 -12.30 -1.50
C SER A 112 -11.01 -11.85 -1.60
N HIS A 113 -11.73 -11.73 -0.48
CA HIS A 113 -13.11 -11.24 -0.43
C HIS A 113 -13.25 -9.81 -1.01
N GLU A 114 -12.25 -8.96 -0.79
CA GLU A 114 -12.20 -7.60 -1.36
C GLU A 114 -12.06 -7.59 -2.90
N ARG A 115 -11.65 -8.71 -3.51
CA ARG A 115 -11.45 -8.84 -4.96
C ARG A 115 -12.58 -9.55 -5.70
N VAL A 116 -13.28 -10.50 -5.05
CA VAL A 116 -14.20 -11.43 -5.73
C VAL A 116 -15.68 -11.17 -5.39
N GLY A 117 -16.00 -10.26 -4.45
CA GLY A 117 -17.39 -9.89 -4.15
C GLY A 117 -18.25 -11.07 -3.65
N LEU A 118 -17.64 -12.01 -2.94
CA LEU A 118 -18.33 -13.16 -2.35
C LEU A 118 -19.18 -12.72 -1.14
N PRO A 119 -20.25 -13.45 -0.78
CA PRO A 119 -21.13 -13.06 0.33
C PRO A 119 -20.45 -13.13 1.70
N ASN A 120 -20.81 -12.13 2.51
CA ASN A 120 -20.32 -11.80 3.85
C ASN A 120 -20.10 -13.03 4.77
N THR A 121 -18.91 -13.14 5.37
CA THR A 121 -18.44 -14.27 6.19
C THR A 121 -19.06 -14.34 7.60
N SER A 122 -20.25 -13.79 7.82
CA SER A 122 -20.93 -13.84 9.14
C SER A 122 -21.28 -15.26 9.60
N LYS A 123 -21.09 -16.27 8.74
CA LYS A 123 -21.32 -17.69 9.03
C LYS A 123 -20.12 -18.43 9.64
N PHE A 124 -18.95 -17.79 9.81
CA PHE A 124 -17.73 -18.44 10.29
C PHE A 124 -17.27 -17.97 11.69
N CYS A 125 -18.14 -17.29 12.44
CA CYS A 125 -17.93 -16.98 13.87
C CYS A 125 -18.19 -18.22 14.75
#